data_AF-A0A554MX20-F1
#
_entry.id   AF-A0A554MX20-F1
#
_cell.length_a   1.000
_cell.length_b   1.000
_cell.length_c   1.000
_cell.angle_alpha   90.00
_cell.angle_beta   90.00
_cell.angle_gamma   90.00
#
_symmetry.space_group_name_H-M   'P 1'
#
loop_
_entity.id
_entity.type
_entity.pdbx_description
1 polymer ?
#
loop_
_entity_poly.entity_id
_entity_poly.type
_entity_poly.pdbx_seq_one_letter_code
_entity_poly.pdbx_strand_id
1 'polypeptide(L)'
;MNDTTFAVLGTGGIGRRALEVSEDKDDLTPVAACDRHGVAVDHGGLDVDELLAATEGNIASDGGATVDDGGASSGVKQAGEERGVAASVQAEPTETPIDDVIAESGAIDAVLIALPNLEHDFIPRVAERFAAADYEGVLVDVLKRSRVIGMLDDREETLQGSGITFVCGAGATPGFLTGAAALAAQSFVEVHEVDIWWGVGLKSGYEDNRGTVREDIAHLDGYDIETARGMTDAEIEDLVDEHDGVLEFHDMEHADDVLLERAGVCDAEDVTVGGVLDLRNDQKPTTTTVTVTGETFDGEVATNTFELGDETSMEANVNGPALGYLKAAVRHNRAGDYGVFGPAELMPGF
;
A
#
# COMPACT_ATOMS: atom_id res chain seq x y z
N MET A 1 -3.95 24.70 -11.40
CA MET A 1 -3.91 23.49 -12.25
C MET A 1 -4.19 22.34 -11.31
N ASN A 2 -5.25 21.58 -11.56
CA ASN A 2 -5.62 20.45 -10.69
C ASN A 2 -4.99 19.15 -11.18
N ASP A 3 -4.51 19.15 -12.43
CA ASP A 3 -3.82 18.05 -13.06
C ASP A 3 -2.56 17.70 -12.25
N THR A 4 -2.39 16.39 -12.03
CA THR A 4 -1.31 15.80 -11.25
C THR A 4 -0.72 14.66 -12.06
N THR A 5 0.55 14.81 -12.41
CA THR A 5 1.35 13.73 -12.99
C THR A 5 1.90 12.86 -11.88
N PHE A 6 1.83 11.54 -12.03
CA PHE A 6 2.36 10.66 -10.99
C PHE A 6 3.09 9.44 -11.55
N ALA A 7 3.97 8.90 -10.71
CA ALA A 7 4.67 7.66 -10.97
C ALA A 7 4.23 6.54 -10.01
N VAL A 8 4.32 5.29 -10.46
CA VAL A 8 4.09 4.10 -9.63
C VAL A 8 5.37 3.29 -9.53
N LEU A 9 5.91 3.15 -8.33
CA LEU A 9 6.99 2.21 -8.06
C LEU A 9 6.39 0.89 -7.60
N GLY A 10 6.61 -0.17 -8.37
CA GLY A 10 6.09 -1.50 -8.11
C GLY A 10 4.76 -1.77 -8.82
N THR A 11 4.81 -2.48 -9.95
CA THR A 11 3.61 -2.91 -10.69
C THR A 11 3.15 -4.32 -10.29
N GLY A 12 3.15 -4.60 -8.99
CA GLY A 12 2.49 -5.78 -8.42
C GLY A 12 0.97 -5.58 -8.33
N GLY A 13 0.28 -6.38 -7.51
CA GLY A 13 -1.17 -6.30 -7.34
C GLY A 13 -1.67 -4.89 -7.02
N ILE A 14 -1.05 -4.21 -6.04
CA ILE A 14 -1.44 -2.84 -5.65
C ILE A 14 -1.16 -1.84 -6.78
N GLY A 15 0.09 -1.71 -7.24
CA GLY A 15 0.45 -0.67 -8.21
C GLY A 15 -0.27 -0.80 -9.56
N ARG A 16 -0.57 -2.03 -10.01
CA ARG A 16 -1.41 -2.23 -11.20
C ARG A 16 -2.83 -1.70 -11.03
N ARG A 17 -3.43 -1.96 -9.87
CA ARG A 17 -4.78 -1.46 -9.55
C ARG A 17 -4.78 0.04 -9.32
N ALA A 18 -3.69 0.62 -8.82
CA ALA A 18 -3.53 2.07 -8.80
C ALA A 18 -3.55 2.68 -10.20
N LEU A 19 -2.85 2.08 -11.16
CA LEU A 19 -2.88 2.50 -12.56
C LEU A 19 -4.29 2.38 -13.15
N GLU A 20 -4.96 1.23 -12.99
CA GLU A 20 -6.34 1.02 -13.46
C GLU A 20 -7.33 2.02 -12.86
N VAL A 21 -7.31 2.23 -11.54
CA VAL A 21 -8.19 3.20 -10.86
C VAL A 21 -7.90 4.64 -11.31
N SER A 22 -6.67 4.94 -11.73
CA SER A 22 -6.33 6.28 -12.20
C SER A 22 -6.97 6.64 -13.55
N GLU A 23 -7.36 5.65 -14.36
CA GLU A 23 -8.05 5.90 -15.64
C GLU A 23 -9.46 6.48 -15.44
N ASP A 24 -10.06 6.24 -14.28
CA ASP A 24 -11.35 6.83 -13.87
C ASP A 24 -11.19 8.24 -13.24
N LYS A 25 -9.98 8.83 -13.25
CA LYS A 25 -9.66 10.12 -12.63
C LYS A 25 -9.06 11.10 -13.64
N ASP A 26 -9.91 11.99 -14.17
CA ASP A 26 -9.53 13.02 -15.16
C ASP A 26 -8.36 13.94 -14.73
N ASP A 27 -8.12 14.09 -13.42
CA ASP A 27 -7.08 14.96 -12.87
C ASP A 27 -5.78 14.24 -12.46
N LEU A 28 -5.68 12.93 -12.71
CA LEU A 28 -4.47 12.14 -12.51
C LEU A 28 -3.95 11.60 -13.84
N THR A 29 -2.65 11.72 -14.07
CA THR A 29 -2.00 11.18 -15.27
C THR A 29 -0.79 10.36 -14.87
N PRO A 30 -0.82 9.02 -15.01
CA PRO A 30 0.36 8.20 -14.76
C PRO A 30 1.36 8.44 -15.88
N VAL A 31 2.55 8.93 -15.55
CA VAL A 31 3.61 9.25 -16.54
C VAL A 31 4.82 8.33 -16.43
N ALA A 32 4.94 7.59 -15.32
CA ALA A 32 5.97 6.59 -15.16
C ALA A 32 5.49 5.40 -14.31
N ALA A 33 5.97 4.20 -14.64
CA ALA A 33 5.74 3.02 -13.84
C ALA A 33 6.97 2.11 -13.92
N CYS A 34 7.36 1.48 -12.82
CA CYS A 34 8.49 0.57 -12.83
C CYS A 34 8.27 -0.67 -11.96
N ASP A 35 9.00 -1.73 -12.28
CA ASP A 35 9.24 -2.87 -11.40
C ASP A 35 10.71 -3.24 -11.45
N ARG A 36 11.08 -4.35 -10.83
CA ARG A 36 12.48 -4.82 -10.78
C ARG A 36 13.09 -5.23 -12.14
N HIS A 37 12.34 -5.15 -13.24
CA HIS A 37 12.76 -5.58 -14.57
C HIS A 37 12.82 -4.44 -15.59
N GLY A 38 12.04 -3.39 -15.39
CA GLY A 38 11.94 -2.31 -16.35
C GLY A 38 11.28 -1.06 -15.82
N VAL A 39 11.35 -0.02 -16.64
CA VAL A 39 10.68 1.26 -16.43
C VAL A 39 9.94 1.65 -17.72
N ALA A 40 8.70 2.12 -17.57
CA ALA A 40 7.93 2.75 -18.63
C ALA A 40 7.79 4.23 -18.31
N VAL A 41 8.04 5.10 -19.29
CA VAL A 41 7.95 6.56 -19.15
C VAL A 41 7.25 7.16 -20.38
N ASP A 42 6.17 7.90 -20.16
CA ASP A 42 5.54 8.76 -21.16
C ASP A 42 5.02 10.04 -20.48
N HIS A 43 5.65 11.18 -20.77
CA HIS A 43 5.26 12.48 -20.23
C HIS A 43 3.89 12.96 -20.73
N GLY A 44 3.36 12.35 -21.79
CA GLY A 44 2.00 12.54 -22.27
C GLY A 44 0.94 11.69 -21.56
N GLY A 45 1.38 10.77 -20.70
CA GLY A 45 0.55 9.75 -20.05
C GLY A 45 0.78 8.37 -20.64
N LEU A 46 0.97 7.37 -19.77
CA LEU A 46 1.11 5.98 -20.14
C LEU A 46 -0.20 5.42 -20.74
N ASP A 47 -0.08 4.58 -21.75
CA ASP A 47 -1.18 3.68 -22.17
C ASP A 47 -1.32 2.57 -21.13
N VAL A 48 -2.20 2.79 -20.14
CA VAL A 48 -2.40 1.91 -18.99
C VAL A 48 -2.96 0.56 -19.42
N ASP A 49 -3.94 0.53 -20.32
CA ASP A 49 -4.48 -0.69 -20.90
C ASP A 49 -3.39 -1.58 -21.52
N GLU A 50 -2.49 -1.00 -22.33
CA GLU A 50 -1.37 -1.74 -22.92
C GLU A 50 -0.39 -2.25 -21.85
N LEU A 51 -0.01 -1.39 -20.90
CA LEU A 51 0.92 -1.76 -19.83
C LEU A 51 0.37 -2.89 -18.96
N LEU A 52 -0.93 -2.84 -18.63
CA LEU A 52 -1.59 -3.89 -17.85
C LEU A 52 -1.71 -5.19 -18.65
N ALA A 53 -2.07 -5.14 -19.94
CA ALA A 53 -2.13 -6.31 -20.79
C ALA A 53 -0.76 -7.00 -20.97
N ALA A 54 0.29 -6.20 -21.17
CA ALA A 54 1.67 -6.68 -21.32
C ALA A 54 2.19 -7.36 -20.04
N THR A 55 1.83 -6.80 -18.88
CA THR A 55 2.26 -7.32 -17.57
C THR A 55 1.37 -8.43 -17.04
N GLU A 56 0.18 -8.67 -17.60
CA GLU A 56 -0.78 -9.70 -17.14
C GLU A 56 -0.09 -11.08 -17.03
N GLY A 57 -0.26 -11.84 -15.95
CA GLY A 57 0.41 -13.15 -15.78
C GLY A 57 1.90 -13.13 -15.41
N ASN A 58 2.56 -11.96 -15.34
CA ASN A 58 3.86 -11.78 -14.67
C ASN A 58 3.70 -11.44 -13.17
N ILE A 59 2.51 -11.68 -12.60
CA ILE A 59 2.09 -11.24 -11.26
C ILE A 59 2.90 -11.92 -10.14
N ALA A 60 3.64 -12.99 -10.44
CA ALA A 60 4.50 -13.66 -9.47
C ALA A 60 5.90 -13.92 -10.04
N SER A 61 6.87 -13.07 -9.67
CA SER A 61 8.21 -13.59 -9.42
C SER A 61 8.92 -12.71 -8.40
N ASP A 62 9.01 -13.19 -7.16
CA ASP A 62 10.04 -12.77 -6.21
C ASP A 62 10.31 -13.94 -5.27
N GLY A 63 11.51 -14.52 -5.35
CA GLY A 63 11.97 -15.65 -4.52
C GLY A 63 12.12 -16.97 -5.30
N GLY A 64 13.37 -17.40 -5.52
CA GLY A 64 13.73 -18.46 -6.47
C GLY A 64 13.13 -19.84 -6.23
N ALA A 65 12.50 -20.38 -7.28
CA ALA A 65 12.53 -21.80 -7.63
C ALA A 65 12.14 -21.94 -9.11
N THR A 66 13.04 -22.48 -9.94
CA THR A 66 12.71 -22.94 -11.29
C THR A 66 11.87 -24.21 -11.18
N VAL A 67 10.59 -24.14 -11.55
CA VAL A 67 9.79 -25.34 -11.80
C VAL A 67 9.41 -25.35 -13.28
N ASP A 68 10.04 -26.28 -13.99
CA ASP A 68 9.74 -26.65 -15.37
C ASP A 68 8.53 -27.58 -15.32
N ASP A 69 7.34 -27.09 -15.67
CA ASP A 69 6.17 -27.96 -15.85
C ASP A 69 5.67 -27.93 -17.30
N GLY A 70 5.93 -29.04 -17.99
CA GLY A 70 5.54 -29.28 -19.35
C GLY A 70 4.04 -29.54 -19.45
N GLY A 71 3.25 -28.48 -19.66
CA GLY A 71 1.81 -28.55 -19.90
C GLY A 71 1.38 -27.66 -21.06
N ALA A 72 1.04 -28.26 -22.20
CA ALA A 72 0.62 -27.56 -23.41
C ALA A 72 -0.74 -26.85 -23.22
N SER A 73 -0.71 -25.55 -22.97
CA SER A 73 -1.78 -24.62 -23.35
C SER A 73 -1.16 -23.37 -24.00
N SER A 74 -1.77 -22.90 -25.07
CA SER A 74 -1.23 -21.87 -25.96
C SER A 74 -1.25 -20.49 -25.30
N GLY A 75 -0.11 -20.08 -24.73
CA GLY A 75 0.11 -18.73 -24.20
C GLY A 75 1.18 -18.64 -23.12
N VAL A 76 2.21 -19.50 -23.14
CA VAL A 76 3.26 -19.52 -22.11
C VAL A 76 4.08 -18.22 -22.19
N LYS A 77 3.78 -17.28 -21.28
CA LYS A 77 4.58 -16.07 -21.03
C LYS A 77 5.95 -16.52 -20.51
N GLN A 78 6.99 -16.00 -21.16
CA GLN A 78 8.33 -16.59 -21.17
C GLN A 78 9.14 -16.19 -19.94
N ALA A 79 9.92 -17.15 -19.42
CA ALA A 79 11.11 -16.83 -18.64
C ALA A 79 12.17 -16.25 -19.60
N GLY A 80 12.37 -14.92 -19.56
CA GLY A 80 13.29 -14.17 -20.43
C GLY A 80 13.41 -12.70 -20.01
N GLU A 81 14.21 -11.92 -20.74
CA GLU A 81 14.46 -10.47 -20.50
C GLU A 81 13.19 -9.60 -20.64
N GLU A 82 12.11 -10.14 -21.23
CA GLU A 82 10.81 -9.49 -21.43
C GLU A 82 9.78 -9.96 -20.36
N ARG A 83 9.99 -9.55 -19.10
CA ARG A 83 9.06 -9.85 -17.98
C ARG A 83 8.75 -8.61 -17.17
N GLY A 84 7.58 -8.60 -16.52
CA GLY A 84 7.14 -7.42 -15.77
C GLY A 84 6.88 -6.23 -16.68
N VAL A 85 7.16 -5.01 -16.22
CA VAL A 85 7.03 -3.76 -16.99
C VAL A 85 7.79 -3.84 -18.31
N ALA A 86 8.97 -4.46 -18.33
CA ALA A 86 9.78 -4.63 -19.53
C ALA A 86 9.11 -5.43 -20.67
N ALA A 87 7.96 -6.06 -20.43
CA ALA A 87 7.16 -6.69 -21.49
C ALA A 87 6.28 -5.70 -22.27
N SER A 88 6.05 -4.49 -21.76
CA SER A 88 5.31 -3.42 -22.44
C SER A 88 6.15 -2.81 -23.56
N VAL A 89 5.49 -2.41 -24.66
CA VAL A 89 6.16 -1.71 -25.76
C VAL A 89 6.59 -0.28 -25.39
N GLN A 90 6.08 0.24 -24.27
CA GLN A 90 6.38 1.56 -23.73
C GLN A 90 7.57 1.53 -22.76
N ALA A 91 8.09 0.33 -22.45
CA ALA A 91 9.08 0.13 -21.41
C ALA A 91 10.48 -0.18 -21.95
N GLU A 92 11.48 0.17 -21.15
CA GLU A 92 12.87 -0.25 -21.35
C GLU A 92 13.31 -1.17 -20.19
N PRO A 93 13.95 -2.32 -20.48
CA PRO A 93 14.56 -3.15 -19.44
C PRO A 93 15.71 -2.40 -18.74
N THR A 94 15.78 -2.50 -17.42
CA THR A 94 16.82 -1.84 -16.62
C THR A 94 17.09 -2.58 -15.32
N GLU A 95 18.32 -2.48 -14.81
CA GLU A 95 18.70 -2.96 -13.48
C GLU A 95 18.53 -1.89 -12.39
N THR A 96 18.26 -0.64 -12.77
CA THR A 96 18.12 0.52 -11.86
C THR A 96 16.77 1.25 -12.01
N PRO A 97 15.63 0.55 -12.05
CA PRO A 97 14.33 1.11 -12.41
C PRO A 97 13.89 2.29 -11.55
N ILE A 98 14.18 2.26 -10.25
CA ILE A 98 13.84 3.38 -9.35
C ILE A 98 14.72 4.62 -9.65
N ASP A 99 16.00 4.43 -9.98
CA ASP A 99 16.86 5.57 -10.35
C ASP A 99 16.41 6.18 -11.69
N ASP A 100 15.91 5.36 -12.60
CA ASP A 100 15.39 5.82 -13.88
C ASP A 100 14.11 6.64 -13.68
N VAL A 101 13.20 6.26 -12.76
CA VAL A 101 12.06 7.11 -12.38
C VAL A 101 12.52 8.41 -11.69
N ILE A 102 13.54 8.35 -10.83
CA ILE A 102 14.12 9.55 -10.18
C ILE A 102 14.71 10.50 -11.23
N ALA A 103 15.32 9.99 -12.31
CA ALA A 103 15.86 10.81 -13.39
C ALA A 103 14.76 11.63 -14.11
N GLU A 104 13.51 11.17 -14.07
CA GLU A 104 12.33 11.82 -14.65
C GLU A 104 11.57 12.72 -13.66
N SER A 105 12.11 12.92 -12.44
CA SER A 105 11.52 13.69 -11.34
C SER A 105 10.94 15.06 -11.73
N GLY A 106 11.57 15.77 -12.68
CA GLY A 106 11.10 17.09 -13.14
C GLY A 106 9.74 17.08 -13.85
N ALA A 107 9.22 15.91 -14.19
CA ALA A 107 7.91 15.72 -14.83
C ALA A 107 6.90 14.96 -13.94
N ILE A 108 7.20 14.75 -12.64
CA ILE A 108 6.41 13.92 -11.74
C ILE A 108 6.02 14.73 -10.49
N ASP A 109 4.73 15.08 -10.36
CA ASP A 109 4.23 15.77 -9.16
C ASP A 109 4.21 14.85 -7.92
N ALA A 110 4.01 13.55 -8.12
CA ALA A 110 3.87 12.58 -7.04
C ALA A 110 4.34 11.17 -7.39
N VAL A 111 4.74 10.39 -6.39
CA VAL A 111 5.13 8.99 -6.54
C VAL A 111 4.34 8.14 -5.56
N LEU A 112 3.61 7.16 -6.07
CA LEU A 112 3.02 6.08 -5.27
C LEU A 112 4.02 4.93 -5.17
N ILE A 113 4.46 4.62 -3.95
CA ILE A 113 5.37 3.54 -3.65
C ILE A 113 4.55 2.29 -3.29
N ALA A 114 4.19 1.52 -4.31
CA ALA A 114 3.46 0.26 -4.21
C ALA A 114 4.41 -0.96 -4.14
N LEU A 115 5.54 -0.79 -3.45
CA LEU A 115 6.55 -1.83 -3.25
C LEU A 115 6.32 -2.56 -1.92
N PRO A 116 6.50 -3.88 -1.87
CA PRO A 116 6.41 -4.60 -0.61
C PRO A 116 7.61 -4.24 0.28
N ASN A 117 7.37 -3.87 1.53
CA ASN A 117 8.43 -3.47 2.46
C ASN A 117 8.98 -4.66 3.24
N LEU A 118 9.49 -5.63 2.49
CA LEU A 118 10.03 -6.86 3.05
C LEU A 118 11.27 -6.54 3.91
N GLU A 119 12.13 -5.62 3.48
CA GLU A 119 13.21 -5.06 4.32
C GLU A 119 12.70 -3.78 4.99
N HIS A 120 12.74 -3.70 6.32
CA HIS A 120 12.02 -2.64 7.05
C HIS A 120 12.42 -1.21 6.66
N ASP A 121 13.63 -1.01 6.15
CA ASP A 121 14.18 0.29 5.75
C ASP A 121 14.14 0.53 4.23
N PHE A 122 13.54 -0.35 3.42
CA PHE A 122 13.53 -0.18 1.98
C PHE A 122 12.78 1.07 1.52
N ILE A 123 11.54 1.29 2.00
CA ILE A 123 10.77 2.49 1.66
C ILE A 123 11.44 3.77 2.17
N PRO A 124 11.91 3.86 3.44
CA PRO A 124 12.71 5.01 3.89
C PRO A 124 13.94 5.30 3.02
N ARG A 125 14.69 4.29 2.58
CA ARG A 125 15.84 4.47 1.67
C ARG A 125 15.43 4.93 0.28
N VAL A 126 14.27 4.51 -0.23
CA VAL A 126 13.73 5.04 -1.49
C VAL A 126 13.42 6.53 -1.33
N ALA A 127 12.79 6.95 -0.24
CA ALA A 127 12.52 8.36 0.04
C ALA A 127 13.81 9.20 0.11
N GLU A 128 14.87 8.68 0.75
CA GLU A 128 16.20 9.32 0.77
C GLU A 128 16.81 9.46 -0.62
N ARG A 129 16.61 8.49 -1.53
CA ARG A 129 17.12 8.57 -2.91
C ARG A 129 16.44 9.70 -3.70
N PHE A 130 15.14 9.88 -3.54
CA PHE A 130 14.43 11.03 -4.10
C PHE A 130 14.95 12.35 -3.51
N ALA A 131 15.08 12.43 -2.18
CA ALA A 131 15.61 13.62 -1.51
C ALA A 131 17.04 13.97 -1.97
N ALA A 132 17.90 12.97 -2.15
CA ALA A 132 19.28 13.14 -2.61
C ALA A 132 19.39 13.53 -4.10
N ALA A 133 18.32 13.33 -4.87
CA ALA A 133 18.21 13.73 -6.27
C ALA A 133 17.52 15.09 -6.44
N ASP A 134 17.39 15.87 -5.35
CA ASP A 134 16.72 17.17 -5.32
C ASP A 134 15.25 17.10 -5.82
N TYR A 135 14.57 15.97 -5.60
CA TYR A 135 13.14 15.85 -5.88
C TYR A 135 12.33 16.74 -4.93
N GLU A 136 11.53 17.64 -5.50
CA GLU A 136 10.51 18.42 -4.80
C GLU A 136 9.13 17.92 -5.28
N GLY A 137 8.34 17.35 -4.37
CA GLY A 137 7.06 16.76 -4.73
C GLY A 137 6.52 15.83 -3.65
N VAL A 138 5.68 14.88 -4.04
CA VAL A 138 4.96 14.01 -3.11
C VAL A 138 5.43 12.57 -3.20
N LEU A 139 5.60 11.93 -2.04
CA LEU A 139 5.77 10.49 -1.93
C LEU A 139 4.62 9.91 -1.11
N VAL A 140 3.99 8.84 -1.57
CA VAL A 140 2.90 8.16 -0.84
C VAL A 140 3.20 6.68 -0.77
N ASP A 141 3.10 6.07 0.39
CA ASP A 141 3.14 4.61 0.55
C ASP A 141 1.83 4.06 1.10
N VAL A 142 1.71 2.73 1.10
CA VAL A 142 0.58 1.98 1.67
C VAL A 142 1.08 0.97 2.72
N LEU A 143 2.09 1.36 3.49
CA LEU A 143 2.73 0.51 4.50
C LEU A 143 1.78 0.12 5.64
N LYS A 144 1.95 -1.10 6.17
CA LYS A 144 1.18 -1.59 7.31
C LYS A 144 1.85 -1.41 8.68
N ARG A 145 3.18 -1.51 8.77
CA ARG A 145 3.87 -1.74 10.07
C ARG A 145 4.34 -0.46 10.78
N SER A 146 4.04 -0.36 12.07
CA SER A 146 4.34 0.80 12.94
C SER A 146 5.83 1.18 12.95
N ARG A 147 6.72 0.18 13.02
CA ARG A 147 8.18 0.43 13.08
C ARG A 147 8.74 1.23 11.90
N VAL A 148 8.09 1.18 10.74
CA VAL A 148 8.56 1.88 9.54
C VAL A 148 8.21 3.36 9.61
N ILE A 149 7.11 3.70 10.28
CA ILE A 149 6.70 5.10 10.50
C ILE A 149 7.76 5.83 11.32
N GLY A 150 8.24 5.23 12.41
CA GLY A 150 9.32 5.83 13.20
C GLY A 150 10.61 6.06 12.40
N MET A 151 10.92 5.18 11.43
CA MET A 151 12.07 5.40 10.54
C MET A 151 11.87 6.56 9.55
N LEU A 152 10.63 6.85 9.16
CA LEU A 152 10.30 8.01 8.33
C LEU A 152 10.32 9.30 9.15
N ASP A 153 9.85 9.26 10.40
CA ASP A 153 9.91 10.41 11.32
C ASP A 153 11.37 10.84 11.59
N ASP A 154 12.29 9.88 11.76
CA ASP A 154 13.73 10.16 11.86
C ASP A 154 14.31 10.91 10.65
N ARG A 155 13.61 10.90 9.50
CA ARG A 155 14.01 11.52 8.23
C ARG A 155 13.24 12.79 7.91
N GLU A 156 12.31 13.20 8.76
CA GLU A 156 11.40 14.33 8.48
C GLU A 156 12.17 15.60 8.11
N GLU A 157 13.20 15.99 8.86
CA GLU A 157 14.00 17.19 8.56
C GLU A 157 14.64 17.14 7.16
N THR A 158 15.07 15.94 6.72
CA THR A 158 15.67 15.75 5.40
C THR A 158 14.61 15.87 4.32
N LEU A 159 13.47 15.19 4.48
CA LEU A 159 12.36 15.23 3.51
C LEU A 159 11.80 16.65 3.39
N GLN A 160 11.56 17.32 4.52
CA GLN A 160 11.11 18.70 4.55
C GLN A 160 12.13 19.65 3.90
N GLY A 161 13.42 19.46 4.18
CA GLY A 161 14.51 20.25 3.59
C GLY A 161 14.63 20.12 2.07
N SER A 162 14.23 18.98 1.50
CA SER A 162 14.16 18.72 0.05
C SER A 162 12.84 19.17 -0.58
N GLY A 163 11.88 19.69 0.18
CA GLY A 163 10.56 20.07 -0.34
C GLY A 163 9.65 18.85 -0.61
N ILE A 164 9.87 17.73 0.08
CA ILE A 164 9.06 16.52 -0.04
C ILE A 164 7.92 16.55 0.97
N THR A 165 6.72 16.25 0.49
CA THR A 165 5.55 15.93 1.31
C THR A 165 5.34 14.42 1.24
N PHE A 166 5.65 13.71 2.32
CA PHE A 166 5.50 12.26 2.40
C PHE A 166 4.18 11.90 3.10
N VAL A 167 3.38 10.99 2.53
CA VAL A 167 2.22 10.40 3.21
C VAL A 167 2.46 8.92 3.46
N CYS A 168 2.57 8.54 4.72
CA CYS A 168 2.77 7.16 5.13
C CYS A 168 1.45 6.46 5.45
N GLY A 169 1.36 5.17 5.13
CA GLY A 169 0.22 4.31 5.46
C GLY A 169 -1.08 4.78 4.80
N ALA A 170 -1.08 5.14 3.52
CA ALA A 170 -2.25 5.70 2.84
C ALA A 170 -3.20 4.65 2.21
N GLY A 171 -3.21 3.42 2.73
CA GLY A 171 -3.98 2.30 2.19
C GLY A 171 -5.40 2.19 2.76
N ALA A 172 -5.79 0.96 3.11
CA ALA A 172 -7.07 0.67 3.77
C ALA A 172 -6.93 0.84 5.29
N THR A 173 -6.04 0.05 5.87
CA THR A 173 -5.56 0.16 7.24
C THR A 173 -4.05 -0.16 7.15
N PRO A 174 -3.18 0.73 7.62
CA PRO A 174 -3.45 2.13 7.87
C PRO A 174 -3.94 2.83 6.59
N GLY A 175 -4.68 3.94 6.75
CA GLY A 175 -5.21 4.72 5.64
C GLY A 175 -6.65 5.13 5.84
N PHE A 176 -7.54 4.51 5.08
CA PHE A 176 -8.98 4.80 5.13
C PHE A 176 -9.58 4.67 6.54
N LEU A 177 -9.31 3.56 7.22
CA LEU A 177 -9.86 3.29 8.56
C LEU A 177 -9.21 4.17 9.62
N THR A 178 -7.91 4.46 9.51
CA THR A 178 -7.22 5.40 10.42
C THR A 178 -7.81 6.80 10.32
N GLY A 179 -8.04 7.30 9.10
CA GLY A 179 -8.70 8.59 8.88
C GLY A 179 -10.15 8.61 9.38
N ALA A 180 -10.88 7.50 9.18
CA ALA A 180 -12.23 7.35 9.71
C ALA A 180 -12.26 7.36 11.26
N ALA A 181 -11.29 6.70 11.91
CA ALA A 181 -11.14 6.72 13.36
C ALA A 181 -10.85 8.13 13.88
N ALA A 182 -9.93 8.86 13.25
CA ALA A 182 -9.61 10.24 13.61
C ALA A 182 -10.84 11.18 13.52
N LEU A 183 -11.71 10.96 12.52
CA LEU A 183 -12.99 11.68 12.40
C LEU A 183 -14.00 11.27 13.47
N ALA A 184 -14.16 9.97 13.73
CA ALA A 184 -15.08 9.45 14.73
C ALA A 184 -14.70 9.89 16.15
N ALA A 185 -13.41 10.05 16.43
CA ALA A 185 -12.86 10.48 17.71
C ALA A 185 -13.33 11.88 18.14
N GLN A 186 -13.69 12.76 17.19
CA GLN A 186 -14.09 14.16 17.48
C GLN A 186 -15.36 14.30 18.34
N SER A 187 -16.09 13.21 18.58
CA SER A 187 -17.26 13.19 19.47
C SER A 187 -16.88 13.05 20.95
N PHE A 188 -15.65 12.64 21.25
CA PHE A 188 -15.20 12.26 22.58
C PHE A 188 -14.26 13.30 23.17
N VAL A 189 -14.30 13.45 24.49
CA VAL A 189 -13.31 14.22 25.25
C VAL A 189 -12.09 13.37 25.59
N GLU A 190 -12.25 12.05 25.61
CA GLU A 190 -11.21 11.03 25.81
C GLU A 190 -11.59 9.79 25.02
N VAL A 191 -10.68 9.31 24.18
CA VAL A 191 -10.82 8.03 23.48
C VAL A 191 -10.24 6.94 24.37
N HIS A 192 -10.98 5.86 24.55
CA HIS A 192 -10.55 4.71 25.38
C HIS A 192 -10.01 3.56 24.54
N GLU A 193 -10.51 3.38 23.32
CA GLU A 193 -10.19 2.23 22.48
C GLU A 193 -10.51 2.52 21.02
N VAL A 194 -9.63 2.10 20.12
CA VAL A 194 -9.85 2.00 18.69
C VAL A 194 -9.62 0.56 18.24
N ASP A 195 -10.68 -0.12 17.82
CA ASP A 195 -10.59 -1.51 17.36
C ASP A 195 -10.85 -1.59 15.85
N ILE A 196 -9.87 -2.12 15.11
CA ILE A 196 -9.94 -2.35 13.67
C ILE A 196 -10.02 -3.85 13.41
N TRP A 197 -11.09 -4.26 12.72
CA TRP A 197 -11.30 -5.65 12.32
C TRP A 197 -11.51 -5.73 10.82
N TRP A 198 -10.53 -6.28 10.09
CA TRP A 198 -10.58 -6.37 8.63
C TRP A 198 -10.99 -7.75 8.11
N GLY A 199 -11.51 -7.79 6.89
CA GLY A 199 -11.88 -9.02 6.18
C GLY A 199 -11.44 -8.97 4.73
N VAL A 200 -10.67 -9.97 4.31
CA VAL A 200 -10.15 -10.08 2.93
C VAL A 200 -10.47 -11.47 2.39
N GLY A 201 -11.15 -11.52 1.25
CA GLY A 201 -11.30 -12.73 0.44
C GLY A 201 -10.46 -12.61 -0.82
N LEU A 202 -9.66 -13.64 -1.15
CA LEU A 202 -8.80 -13.66 -2.33
C LEU A 202 -9.31 -14.64 -3.38
N LYS A 203 -9.88 -14.10 -4.45
CA LYS A 203 -10.43 -14.88 -5.58
C LYS A 203 -9.41 -15.79 -6.27
N SER A 204 -8.19 -15.31 -6.43
CA SER A 204 -7.10 -16.01 -7.10
C SER A 204 -6.20 -16.78 -6.12
N GLY A 205 -6.56 -16.80 -4.84
CA GLY A 205 -5.76 -17.41 -3.79
C GLY A 205 -4.38 -16.75 -3.63
N TYR A 206 -3.42 -17.56 -3.18
CA TYR A 206 -2.08 -17.10 -2.81
C TYR A 206 -1.23 -16.62 -4.01
N GLU A 207 -1.38 -17.22 -5.20
CA GLU A 207 -0.44 -17.00 -6.32
C GLU A 207 -0.35 -15.55 -6.81
N ASP A 208 -1.48 -14.84 -6.88
CA ASP A 208 -1.51 -13.44 -7.31
C ASP A 208 -1.26 -12.45 -6.17
N ASN A 209 -1.24 -12.93 -4.92
CA ASN A 209 -1.21 -12.11 -3.71
C ASN A 209 -0.02 -12.45 -2.80
N ARG A 210 1.00 -13.15 -3.32
CA ARG A 210 2.08 -13.75 -2.51
C ARG A 210 2.78 -12.77 -1.56
N GLY A 211 3.02 -11.54 -2.02
CA GLY A 211 3.66 -10.50 -1.21
C GLY A 211 2.81 -10.16 0.01
N THR A 212 1.54 -9.86 -0.21
CA THR A 212 0.57 -9.54 0.84
C THR A 212 0.35 -10.71 1.79
N VAL A 213 0.14 -11.93 1.26
CA VAL A 213 -0.09 -13.11 2.09
C VAL A 213 1.11 -13.45 2.96
N ARG A 214 2.34 -13.36 2.43
CA ARG A 214 3.55 -13.56 3.24
C ARG A 214 3.72 -12.49 4.32
N GLU A 215 3.37 -11.24 4.00
CA GLU A 215 3.37 -10.16 4.98
C GLU A 215 2.38 -10.44 6.11
N ASP A 216 1.17 -10.93 5.80
CA ASP A 216 0.14 -11.26 6.77
C ASP A 216 0.54 -12.49 7.62
N ILE A 217 1.07 -13.56 7.01
CA ILE A 217 1.57 -14.75 7.74
C ILE A 217 2.60 -14.39 8.81
N ALA A 218 3.42 -13.35 8.58
CA ALA A 218 4.39 -12.88 9.58
C ALA A 218 3.76 -12.31 10.86
N HIS A 219 2.42 -12.17 10.93
CA HIS A 219 1.66 -11.80 12.12
C HIS A 219 0.99 -12.99 12.81
N LEU A 220 1.07 -14.21 12.27
CA LEU A 220 0.56 -15.40 12.95
C LEU A 220 1.44 -15.78 14.14
N ASP A 221 0.81 -16.39 15.15
CA ASP A 221 1.52 -16.93 16.31
C ASP A 221 2.62 -17.92 15.88
N GLY A 222 3.86 -17.63 16.27
CA GLY A 222 5.02 -18.45 15.95
C GLY A 222 5.70 -18.14 14.61
N TYR A 223 5.23 -17.12 13.88
CA TYR A 223 5.84 -16.62 12.66
C TYR A 223 6.41 -15.21 12.86
N ASP A 224 7.37 -14.87 12.01
CA ASP A 224 7.91 -13.53 11.87
C ASP A 224 8.27 -13.27 10.40
N ILE A 225 8.75 -12.07 10.09
CA ILE A 225 9.08 -11.68 8.71
C ILE A 225 10.17 -12.58 8.09
N GLU A 226 11.14 -13.03 8.89
CA GLU A 226 12.24 -13.87 8.39
C GLU A 226 11.72 -15.28 8.06
N THR A 227 10.88 -15.82 8.94
CA THR A 227 10.25 -17.13 8.78
C THR A 227 9.31 -17.12 7.59
N ALA A 228 8.39 -16.15 7.50
CA ALA A 228 7.43 -16.05 6.40
C ALA A 228 8.09 -15.87 5.03
N ARG A 229 9.21 -15.13 4.97
CA ARG A 229 10.04 -14.99 3.76
C ARG A 229 10.73 -16.30 3.37
N GLY A 230 11.13 -17.09 4.36
CA GLY A 230 11.81 -18.37 4.15
C GLY A 230 10.89 -19.48 3.64
N MET A 231 9.57 -19.32 3.78
CA MET A 231 8.60 -20.32 3.39
C MET A 231 8.50 -20.50 1.87
N THR A 232 8.61 -21.75 1.46
CA THR A 232 8.27 -22.21 0.11
C THR A 232 6.76 -22.13 -0.12
N ASP A 233 6.35 -22.10 -1.40
CA ASP A 233 4.92 -22.07 -1.74
C ASP A 233 4.20 -23.33 -1.22
N ALA A 234 4.88 -24.48 -1.15
CA ALA A 234 4.31 -25.71 -0.59
C ALA A 234 4.09 -25.60 0.93
N GLU A 235 5.02 -25.00 1.67
CA GLU A 235 4.86 -24.76 3.12
C GLU A 235 3.73 -23.76 3.39
N ILE A 236 3.52 -22.78 2.51
CA ILE A 236 2.40 -21.85 2.60
C ILE A 236 1.07 -22.57 2.32
N GLU A 237 0.98 -23.38 1.27
CA GLU A 237 -0.24 -24.17 1.02
C GLU A 237 -0.55 -25.15 2.16
N ASP A 238 0.47 -25.81 2.73
CA ASP A 238 0.30 -26.70 3.88
C ASP A 238 -0.25 -25.93 5.10
N LEU A 239 0.26 -24.72 5.38
CA LEU A 239 -0.25 -23.84 6.43
C LEU A 239 -1.70 -23.43 6.15
N VAL A 240 -2.00 -23.03 4.91
CA VAL A 240 -3.35 -22.62 4.51
C VAL A 240 -4.33 -23.79 4.66
N ASP A 241 -3.93 -25.01 4.29
CA ASP A 241 -4.74 -26.22 4.45
C ASP A 241 -4.93 -26.62 5.92
N GLU A 242 -3.93 -26.44 6.79
CA GLU A 242 -4.07 -26.65 8.24
C GLU A 242 -5.14 -25.74 8.86
N HIS A 243 -5.34 -24.57 8.26
CA HIS A 243 -6.31 -23.56 8.67
C HIS A 243 -7.60 -23.56 7.82
N ASP A 244 -7.89 -24.63 7.10
CA ASP A 244 -9.09 -24.76 6.24
C ASP A 244 -9.25 -23.61 5.22
N GLY A 245 -8.14 -22.98 4.81
CA GLY A 245 -8.13 -21.85 3.89
C GLY A 245 -8.26 -20.47 4.53
N VAL A 246 -8.46 -20.38 5.85
CA VAL A 246 -8.83 -19.14 6.55
C VAL A 246 -7.84 -18.84 7.68
N LEU A 247 -7.11 -17.74 7.53
CA LEU A 247 -6.18 -17.25 8.55
C LEU A 247 -6.85 -16.13 9.36
N GLU A 248 -6.84 -16.27 10.69
CA GLU A 248 -7.36 -15.27 11.62
C GLU A 248 -6.18 -14.63 12.39
N PHE A 249 -6.23 -13.31 12.53
CA PHE A 249 -5.17 -12.50 13.10
C PHE A 249 -5.72 -11.65 14.23
N HIS A 250 -4.96 -11.57 15.32
CA HIS A 250 -5.25 -10.74 16.48
C HIS A 250 -4.00 -9.95 16.86
N ASP A 251 -4.18 -8.77 17.43
CA ASP A 251 -3.11 -7.94 17.99
C ASP A 251 -1.92 -7.74 17.03
N MET A 252 -2.23 -7.46 15.76
CA MET A 252 -1.22 -7.28 14.71
C MET A 252 -0.40 -6.00 14.96
N GLU A 253 0.93 -6.06 14.79
CA GLU A 253 1.75 -4.84 14.62
C GLU A 253 1.24 -4.04 13.43
N HIS A 254 0.69 -2.86 13.67
CA HIS A 254 0.00 -2.11 12.64
C HIS A 254 -0.01 -0.62 12.90
N ALA A 255 0.42 0.19 11.93
CA ALA A 255 0.80 1.58 12.13
C ALA A 255 -0.37 2.54 12.42
N ASP A 256 -1.62 2.05 12.39
CA ASP A 256 -2.78 2.81 12.87
C ASP A 256 -2.53 3.31 14.30
N ASP A 257 -1.86 2.51 15.13
CA ASP A 257 -1.48 2.85 16.50
C ASP A 257 -0.67 4.17 16.59
N VAL A 258 0.50 4.19 15.97
CA VAL A 258 1.43 5.32 15.97
C VAL A 258 0.86 6.50 15.20
N LEU A 259 0.10 6.26 14.13
CA LEU A 259 -0.50 7.34 13.34
C LEU A 259 -1.63 8.06 14.09
N LEU A 260 -2.43 7.33 14.87
CA LEU A 260 -3.47 7.93 15.74
C LEU A 260 -2.85 8.61 16.96
N GLU A 261 -1.82 8.01 17.56
CA GLU A 261 -1.07 8.62 18.67
C GLU A 261 -0.39 9.91 18.25
N ARG A 262 0.31 9.91 17.10
CA ARG A 262 0.95 11.11 16.55
C ARG A 262 -0.05 12.24 16.28
N ALA A 263 -1.25 11.89 15.84
CA ALA A 263 -2.35 12.85 15.62
C ALA A 263 -3.02 13.32 16.92
N GLY A 264 -2.64 12.78 18.08
CA GLY A 264 -3.20 13.12 19.39
C GLY A 264 -4.61 12.59 19.62
N VAL A 265 -4.96 11.47 19.00
CA VAL A 265 -6.30 10.84 19.11
C VAL A 265 -6.41 9.99 20.37
N CYS A 266 -5.47 9.06 20.58
CA CYS A 266 -5.39 8.15 21.73
C CYS A 266 -3.93 7.66 21.89
N ASP A 267 -3.62 6.97 22.99
CA ASP A 267 -2.31 6.33 23.13
C ASP A 267 -2.23 5.11 22.20
N ALA A 268 -1.02 4.76 21.72
CA ALA A 268 -0.85 3.65 20.78
C ALA A 268 -1.31 2.29 21.38
N GLU A 269 -1.25 2.15 22.71
CA GLU A 269 -1.70 0.93 23.41
C GLU A 269 -3.22 0.73 23.42
N ASP A 270 -3.99 1.76 23.08
CA ASP A 270 -5.45 1.72 22.99
C ASP A 270 -5.94 1.34 21.58
N VAL A 271 -5.02 1.03 20.65
CA VAL A 271 -5.33 0.66 19.26
C VAL A 271 -5.07 -0.82 19.04
N THR A 272 -6.11 -1.56 18.64
CA THR A 272 -6.04 -2.98 18.30
C THR A 272 -6.37 -3.19 16.83
N VAL A 273 -5.58 -4.03 16.15
CA VAL A 273 -5.82 -4.41 14.76
C VAL A 273 -5.81 -5.92 14.62
N GLY A 274 -6.87 -6.46 14.04
CA GLY A 274 -7.00 -7.88 13.70
C GLY A 274 -7.84 -8.07 12.45
N GLY A 275 -8.03 -9.32 12.03
CA GLY A 275 -8.88 -9.62 10.90
C GLY A 275 -8.82 -11.05 10.42
N VAL A 276 -9.51 -11.29 9.29
CA VAL A 276 -9.69 -12.61 8.70
C VAL A 276 -9.35 -12.59 7.22
N LEU A 277 -8.43 -13.46 6.81
CA LEU A 277 -8.02 -13.68 5.43
C LEU A 277 -8.52 -15.04 4.94
N ASP A 278 -9.43 -15.06 3.98
CA ASP A 278 -9.87 -16.27 3.28
C ASP A 278 -9.14 -16.38 1.93
N LEU A 279 -8.27 -17.39 1.81
CA LEU A 279 -7.48 -17.65 0.61
C LEU A 279 -8.19 -18.56 -0.41
N ARG A 280 -9.41 -19.02 -0.09
CA ARG A 280 -10.18 -19.95 -0.92
C ARG A 280 -11.48 -19.33 -1.45
N ASN A 281 -11.87 -18.15 -0.96
CA ASN A 281 -13.10 -17.46 -1.35
C ASN A 281 -12.84 -15.98 -1.71
N ASP A 282 -13.57 -15.46 -2.69
CA ASP A 282 -13.49 -14.06 -3.10
C ASP A 282 -14.35 -13.12 -2.25
N GLN A 283 -15.36 -13.65 -1.58
CA GLN A 283 -16.20 -12.89 -0.66
C GLN A 283 -15.43 -12.60 0.62
N LYS A 284 -15.56 -11.37 1.13
CA LYS A 284 -15.00 -11.03 2.44
C LYS A 284 -15.56 -12.00 3.49
N PRO A 285 -14.69 -12.63 4.31
CA PRO A 285 -15.13 -13.53 5.37
C PRO A 285 -15.83 -12.80 6.53
N THR A 286 -15.58 -11.49 6.65
CA THR A 286 -16.20 -10.59 7.61
C THR A 286 -16.26 -9.18 7.06
N THR A 287 -17.24 -8.40 7.48
CA THR A 287 -17.29 -6.96 7.20
C THR A 287 -16.10 -6.29 7.86
N THR A 288 -15.41 -5.44 7.09
CA THR A 288 -14.27 -4.67 7.58
C THR A 288 -14.78 -3.44 8.33
N THR A 289 -14.31 -3.24 9.56
CA THR A 289 -14.81 -2.18 10.44
C THR A 289 -13.68 -1.48 11.19
N VAL A 290 -13.95 -0.25 11.62
CA VAL A 290 -13.26 0.39 12.74
C VAL A 290 -14.29 0.89 13.73
N THR A 291 -14.04 0.65 15.01
CA THR A 291 -14.83 1.20 16.11
C THR A 291 -13.98 2.14 16.94
N VAL A 292 -14.58 3.24 17.41
CA VAL A 292 -13.93 4.20 18.31
C VAL A 292 -14.83 4.36 19.52
N THR A 293 -14.33 3.93 20.67
CA THR A 293 -15.01 4.01 21.96
C THR A 293 -14.38 5.10 22.80
N GLY A 294 -15.21 5.95 23.42
CA GLY A 294 -14.71 7.02 24.27
C GLY A 294 -15.78 7.61 25.18
N GLU A 295 -15.36 8.55 26.02
CA GLU A 295 -16.24 9.35 26.88
C GLU A 295 -16.58 10.67 26.21
N THR A 296 -17.86 11.04 26.20
CA THR A 296 -18.35 12.32 25.66
C THR A 296 -18.24 13.44 26.68
N PHE A 297 -18.42 14.71 26.26
CA PHE A 297 -18.40 15.85 27.18
C PHE A 297 -19.55 15.83 28.22
N ASP A 298 -20.58 15.01 27.98
CA ASP A 298 -21.70 14.77 28.91
C ASP A 298 -21.40 13.67 29.95
N GLY A 299 -20.23 13.03 29.88
CA GLY A 299 -19.82 11.93 30.76
C GLY A 299 -20.37 10.55 30.38
N GLU A 300 -20.95 10.42 29.19
CA GLU A 300 -21.46 9.16 28.66
C GLU A 300 -20.38 8.45 27.84
N VAL A 301 -20.22 7.14 28.06
CA VAL A 301 -19.36 6.27 27.23
C VAL A 301 -20.17 5.77 26.03
N ALA A 302 -19.64 5.95 24.83
CA ALA A 302 -20.28 5.50 23.60
C ALA A 302 -19.25 5.00 22.58
N THR A 303 -19.73 4.29 21.56
CA THR A 303 -18.93 3.74 20.47
C THR A 303 -19.49 4.22 19.14
N ASN A 304 -18.63 4.80 18.30
CA ASN A 304 -18.91 5.07 16.89
C ASN A 304 -18.32 3.93 16.04
N THR A 305 -19.03 3.52 14.99
CA THR A 305 -18.60 2.44 14.09
C THR A 305 -18.62 2.92 12.64
N PHE A 306 -17.56 2.61 11.90
CA PHE A 306 -17.45 2.79 10.46
C PHE A 306 -17.25 1.43 9.78
N GLU A 307 -18.08 1.12 8.77
CA GLU A 307 -18.12 -0.19 8.11
C GLU A 307 -17.88 -0.03 6.61
N LEU A 308 -17.02 -0.87 6.05
CA LEU A 308 -16.80 -0.95 4.60
C LEU A 308 -17.76 -1.98 4.00
N GLY A 309 -18.38 -1.65 2.86
CA GLY A 309 -19.23 -2.61 2.16
C GLY A 309 -18.47 -3.88 1.76
N ASP A 310 -19.12 -5.02 1.85
CA ASP A 310 -18.49 -6.32 1.56
C ASP A 310 -18.10 -6.45 0.08
N GLU A 311 -18.76 -5.71 -0.80
CA GLU A 311 -18.46 -5.64 -2.24
C GLU A 311 -17.27 -4.72 -2.59
N THR A 312 -16.75 -3.96 -1.62
CA THR A 312 -15.54 -3.16 -1.82
C THR A 312 -14.30 -4.02 -1.58
N SER A 313 -13.58 -4.38 -2.64
CA SER A 313 -12.41 -5.26 -2.52
C SER A 313 -11.27 -4.62 -1.71
N MET A 314 -10.27 -5.42 -1.32
CA MET A 314 -9.05 -4.91 -0.69
C MET A 314 -8.38 -3.86 -1.58
N GLU A 315 -8.26 -4.15 -2.88
CA GLU A 315 -7.59 -3.28 -3.84
C GLU A 315 -8.31 -1.95 -4.01
N ALA A 316 -9.65 -1.93 -4.00
CA ALA A 316 -10.42 -0.70 -4.03
C ALA A 316 -10.20 0.14 -2.75
N ASN A 317 -10.22 -0.52 -1.59
CA ASN A 317 -10.04 0.13 -0.29
C ASN A 317 -8.59 0.56 -0.02
N VAL A 318 -7.60 0.05 -0.77
CA VAL A 318 -6.22 0.51 -0.71
C VAL A 318 -5.96 1.61 -1.73
N ASN A 319 -6.24 1.37 -3.02
CA ASN A 319 -5.82 2.27 -4.10
C ASN A 319 -6.67 3.54 -4.19
N GLY A 320 -7.97 3.45 -3.89
CA GLY A 320 -8.84 4.63 -3.85
C GLY A 320 -8.33 5.67 -2.85
N PRO A 321 -8.15 5.29 -1.57
CA PRO A 321 -7.54 6.15 -0.56
C PRO A 321 -6.12 6.59 -0.91
N ALA A 322 -5.24 5.70 -1.39
CA ALA A 322 -3.86 6.06 -1.72
C ALA A 322 -3.79 7.19 -2.76
N LEU A 323 -4.59 7.10 -3.83
CA LEU A 323 -4.70 8.17 -4.83
C LEU A 323 -5.39 9.43 -4.28
N GLY A 324 -6.34 9.27 -3.35
CA GLY A 324 -6.98 10.40 -2.69
C GLY A 324 -6.05 11.19 -1.78
N TYR A 325 -5.20 10.49 -1.02
CA TYR A 325 -4.15 11.08 -0.21
C TYR A 325 -3.04 11.68 -1.07
N LEU A 326 -2.67 11.04 -2.18
CA LEU A 326 -1.74 11.61 -3.16
C LEU A 326 -2.24 12.98 -3.66
N LYS A 327 -3.52 13.08 -4.06
CA LYS A 327 -4.12 14.35 -4.48
C LYS A 327 -4.13 15.41 -3.38
N ALA A 328 -4.41 15.01 -2.14
CA ALA A 328 -4.37 15.91 -1.00
C ALA A 328 -2.95 16.42 -0.76
N ALA A 329 -1.98 15.51 -0.70
CA ALA A 329 -0.56 15.83 -0.48
C ALA A 329 0.00 16.75 -1.56
N VAL A 330 -0.38 16.58 -2.83
CA VAL A 330 0.06 17.47 -3.91
C VAL A 330 -0.44 18.90 -3.68
N ARG A 331 -1.63 19.08 -3.12
CA ARG A 331 -2.14 20.41 -2.75
C ARG A 331 -1.36 21.01 -1.58
N HIS A 332 -1.00 20.20 -0.58
CA HIS A 332 -0.17 20.61 0.55
C HIS A 332 1.24 21.01 0.08
N ASN A 333 1.89 20.16 -0.71
CA ASN A 333 3.20 20.40 -1.29
C ASN A 333 3.24 21.72 -2.09
N ARG A 334 2.27 21.94 -2.98
CA ARG A 334 2.14 23.18 -3.77
C ARG A 334 1.87 24.42 -2.91
N ALA A 335 1.40 24.25 -1.67
CA ALA A 335 1.21 25.32 -0.70
C ALA A 335 2.45 25.56 0.18
N GLY A 336 3.54 24.80 -0.02
CA GLY A 336 4.76 24.86 0.79
C GLY A 336 4.66 24.08 2.10
N ASP A 337 3.72 23.14 2.20
CA ASP A 337 3.52 22.28 3.37
C ASP A 337 4.19 20.92 3.14
N TYR A 338 5.41 20.82 3.66
CA TYR A 338 6.33 19.69 3.51
C TYR A 338 6.55 18.99 4.85
N GLY A 339 6.91 17.71 4.83
CA GLY A 339 7.07 16.89 6.03
C GLY A 339 6.51 15.48 5.84
N VAL A 340 6.33 14.77 6.95
CA VAL A 340 5.77 13.42 6.98
C VAL A 340 4.36 13.49 7.58
N PHE A 341 3.38 13.00 6.84
CA PHE A 341 1.97 13.05 7.20
C PHE A 341 1.37 11.65 7.19
N GLY A 342 0.33 11.48 7.99
CA GLY A 342 -0.48 10.27 8.05
C GLY A 342 -1.93 10.50 7.64
N PRO A 343 -2.71 9.41 7.52
CA PRO A 343 -4.13 9.47 7.17
C PRO A 343 -5.00 10.12 8.26
N ALA A 344 -4.51 10.18 9.51
CA ALA A 344 -5.17 10.87 10.61
C ALA A 344 -5.00 12.41 10.56
N GLU A 345 -4.05 12.90 9.75
CA GLU A 345 -3.67 14.32 9.69
C GLU A 345 -4.18 15.01 8.42
N LEU A 346 -4.45 14.25 7.37
CA LEU A 346 -4.89 14.74 6.07
C LEU A 346 -6.31 14.28 5.73
N MET A 347 -7.09 15.15 5.08
CA MET A 347 -8.35 14.75 4.46
C MET A 347 -8.09 14.37 2.99
N PRO A 348 -8.37 13.13 2.55
CA PRO A 348 -8.13 12.72 1.18
C PRO A 348 -9.04 13.48 0.20
N GLY A 349 -8.53 13.75 -1.01
CA GLY A 349 -9.28 14.40 -2.08
C GLY A 349 -9.85 13.39 -3.07
N PHE A 350 -11.18 13.39 -3.27
CA PHE A 350 -11.83 12.54 -4.28
C PHE A 350 -11.39 12.89 -5.72
#